data_AF-A0A963VNA6-F1
#
_entry.id   AF-A0A963VNA6-F1
#
_cell.length_a   1.000
_cell.length_b   1.000
_cell.length_c   1.000
_cell.angle_alpha   90.00
_cell.angle_beta   90.00
_cell.angle_gamma   90.00
#
_symmetry.space_group_name_H-M   'P 1'
#
loop_
_entity.id
_entity.type
_entity.pdbx_description
1 polymer ?
#
loop_
_entity_poly.entity_id
_entity_poly.type
_entity_poly.pdbx_seq_one_letter_code
_entity_poly.pdbx_strand_id
1 'polypeptide(L)'
;MSAASRPPAGLNLAQQEAVNYLHGPCLVLAGAGSGKTRVITHKIGRLIQTGMAPKRIAAITFTNKAAAEMRERAKSLIGRAAGEVLVCTFHALGVRMMRQDGAVLGLKPQFSILDADDVTSILKDCGGSTDAATARQWQWTISRWKNMGLNAAQAEAQAADDNERIIARIMARYEERLT
;
A
#
# COMPACT_ATOMS: atom_id res chain seq x y z
N MET A 1 -5.88 -15.25 -42.99
CA MET A 1 -6.73 -15.91 -41.97
C MET A 1 -5.96 -15.95 -40.66
N SER A 2 -6.27 -15.03 -39.74
CA SER A 2 -5.55 -14.91 -38.46
C SER A 2 -6.03 -15.99 -37.51
N ALA A 3 -5.14 -16.88 -37.09
CA ALA A 3 -5.42 -17.92 -36.11
C ALA A 3 -5.90 -17.26 -34.80
N ALA A 4 -7.15 -17.53 -34.42
CA ALA A 4 -7.68 -17.15 -33.13
C ALA A 4 -6.82 -17.80 -32.04
N SER A 5 -6.12 -16.98 -31.26
CA SER A 5 -5.32 -17.42 -30.12
C SER A 5 -6.22 -18.18 -29.13
N ARG A 6 -5.90 -19.45 -28.90
CA ARG A 6 -6.56 -20.33 -27.92
C ARG A 6 -6.73 -19.57 -26.58
N PRO A 7 -7.93 -19.53 -25.97
CA PRO A 7 -8.10 -18.85 -24.70
C PRO A 7 -7.18 -19.50 -23.65
N PRO A 8 -6.49 -18.71 -22.81
CA PRO A 8 -5.66 -19.26 -21.74
C PRO A 8 -6.55 -20.14 -20.86
N ALA A 9 -6.18 -21.43 -20.75
CA ALA A 9 -7.02 -22.45 -20.13
C ALA A 9 -7.50 -22.03 -18.74
N GLY A 10 -8.83 -21.97 -18.57
CA GLY A 10 -9.51 -21.85 -17.28
C GLY A 10 -9.91 -20.44 -16.81
N LEU A 11 -9.91 -19.41 -17.67
CA LEU A 11 -10.60 -18.14 -17.37
C LEU A 11 -12.01 -18.12 -17.97
N ASN A 12 -13.00 -17.61 -17.23
CA ASN A 12 -14.33 -17.33 -17.80
C ASN A 12 -14.32 -16.06 -18.67
N LEU A 13 -15.41 -15.77 -19.39
CA LEU A 13 -15.48 -14.63 -20.32
C LEU A 13 -15.18 -13.28 -19.66
N ALA A 14 -15.81 -12.98 -18.52
CA ALA A 14 -15.57 -11.72 -17.79
C ALA A 14 -14.11 -11.58 -17.32
N GLN A 15 -13.49 -12.68 -16.88
CA GLN A 15 -12.09 -12.70 -16.50
C GLN A 15 -11.17 -12.48 -17.73
N GLN A 16 -11.52 -13.05 -18.88
CA GLN A 16 -10.77 -12.84 -20.13
C GLN A 16 -10.88 -11.39 -20.59
N GLU A 17 -12.06 -10.77 -20.52
CA GLU A 17 -12.26 -9.35 -20.82
C GLU A 17 -11.38 -8.47 -19.93
N ALA A 18 -11.39 -8.71 -18.62
CA ALA A 18 -10.54 -7.99 -17.67
C ALA A 18 -9.04 -8.17 -17.98
N VAL A 19 -8.60 -9.37 -18.38
CA VAL A 19 -7.21 -9.65 -18.76
C VAL A 19 -6.84 -8.94 -20.08
N ASN A 20 -7.75 -8.86 -21.03
CA ASN A 20 -7.51 -8.31 -22.36
C ASN A 20 -7.74 -6.79 -22.47
N TYR A 21 -8.29 -6.14 -21.44
CA TYR A 21 -8.43 -4.69 -21.40
C TYR A 21 -7.08 -4.01 -21.11
N LEU A 22 -6.39 -3.43 -22.10
CA LEU A 22 -5.00 -2.96 -21.94
C LEU A 22 -4.83 -1.44 -21.82
N HIS A 23 -5.88 -0.66 -22.03
CA HIS A 23 -5.77 0.80 -22.18
C HIS A 23 -6.74 1.51 -21.24
N GLY A 24 -6.22 2.39 -20.39
CA GLY A 24 -7.03 3.23 -19.49
C GLY A 24 -7.37 2.57 -18.14
N PRO A 25 -8.13 3.30 -17.29
CA PRO A 25 -8.59 2.79 -16.00
C PRO A 25 -9.57 1.62 -16.14
N CYS A 26 -9.43 0.61 -15.28
CA CYS A 26 -10.31 -0.57 -15.28
C CYS A 26 -10.70 -0.93 -13.84
N LEU A 27 -12.00 -1.04 -13.58
CA LEU A 27 -12.55 -1.52 -12.31
C LEU A 27 -13.12 -2.92 -12.49
N VAL A 28 -12.59 -3.89 -11.73
CA VAL A 28 -13.08 -5.27 -11.73
C VAL A 28 -13.81 -5.54 -10.42
N LEU A 29 -15.14 -5.64 -10.48
CA LEU A 29 -15.98 -6.01 -9.34
C LEU A 29 -16.03 -7.52 -9.20
N ALA A 30 -15.56 -8.04 -8.06
CA ALA A 30 -15.32 -9.47 -7.92
C ALA A 30 -15.54 -9.97 -6.48
N GLY A 31 -16.54 -10.84 -6.33
CA GLY A 31 -16.90 -11.48 -5.05
C GLY A 31 -15.81 -12.40 -4.48
N ALA A 32 -16.01 -12.93 -3.27
CA ALA A 32 -15.13 -13.95 -2.71
C ALA A 32 -15.05 -15.18 -3.65
N GLY A 33 -13.88 -15.81 -3.74
CA GLY A 33 -13.69 -17.02 -4.58
C GLY A 33 -13.70 -16.81 -6.11
N SER A 34 -14.05 -15.63 -6.63
CA SER A 34 -14.19 -15.34 -8.07
C SER A 34 -12.89 -15.34 -8.90
N GLY A 35 -11.74 -15.68 -8.31
CA GLY A 35 -10.46 -15.74 -9.02
C GLY A 35 -9.76 -14.39 -9.25
N LYS A 36 -10.04 -13.36 -8.44
CA LYS A 36 -9.38 -12.03 -8.50
C LYS A 36 -7.87 -12.09 -8.73
N THR A 37 -7.16 -12.85 -7.89
CA THR A 37 -5.70 -12.99 -7.96
C THR A 37 -5.27 -13.59 -9.31
N ARG A 38 -6.04 -14.56 -9.82
CA ARG A 38 -5.79 -15.19 -11.13
C ARG A 38 -5.94 -14.18 -12.27
N VAL A 39 -6.98 -13.34 -12.24
CA VAL A 39 -7.16 -12.26 -13.22
C VAL A 39 -5.96 -11.33 -13.22
N ILE A 40 -5.52 -10.86 -12.05
CA ILE A 40 -4.38 -9.95 -11.92
C ILE A 40 -3.09 -10.59 -12.48
N THR A 41 -2.79 -11.84 -12.12
CA THR A 41 -1.55 -12.48 -12.58
C THR A 41 -1.55 -12.75 -14.09
N HIS A 42 -2.69 -13.14 -14.66
CA HIS A 42 -2.83 -13.27 -16.11
C HIS A 42 -2.76 -11.90 -16.81
N LYS A 43 -3.29 -10.84 -16.20
CA LYS A 43 -3.20 -9.47 -16.72
C LYS A 43 -1.76 -8.98 -16.80
N ILE A 44 -0.95 -9.23 -15.78
CA ILE A 44 0.49 -8.93 -15.80
C ILE A 44 1.17 -9.63 -16.99
N GLY A 45 0.91 -10.93 -17.16
CA GLY A 45 1.46 -11.67 -18.30
C GLY A 45 0.98 -11.14 -19.65
N ARG A 46 -0.30 -10.76 -19.76
CA ARG A 46 -0.85 -10.17 -20.97
C ARG A 46 -0.18 -8.84 -21.32
N LEU A 47 0.02 -7.95 -20.35
CA LEU A 47 0.71 -6.67 -20.56
C LEU A 47 2.13 -6.87 -21.09
N ILE A 48 2.87 -7.83 -20.52
CA ILE A 48 4.23 -8.18 -20.98
C ILE A 48 4.21 -8.73 -22.40
N GLN A 49 3.29 -9.66 -22.70
CA GLN A 49 3.12 -10.22 -24.05
C GLN A 49 2.82 -9.14 -25.10
N THR A 50 2.14 -8.07 -24.72
CA THR A 50 1.86 -6.92 -25.59
C THR A 50 2.98 -5.89 -25.66
N GLY A 51 4.16 -6.20 -25.10
CA GLY A 51 5.36 -5.36 -25.21
C GLY A 51 5.61 -4.41 -24.02
N MET A 52 4.83 -4.50 -22.94
CA MET A 52 5.11 -3.71 -21.74
C MET A 52 6.32 -4.29 -21.00
N ALA A 53 7.35 -3.46 -20.81
CA ALA A 53 8.52 -3.87 -20.02
C ALA A 53 8.09 -4.23 -18.58
N PRO A 54 8.47 -5.40 -18.03
CA PRO A 54 8.06 -5.85 -16.69
C PRO A 54 8.31 -4.83 -15.58
N LYS A 55 9.44 -4.13 -15.64
CA LYS A 55 9.82 -3.04 -14.70
C LYS A 55 8.85 -1.84 -14.66
N ARG A 56 7.95 -1.73 -15.64
CA ARG A 56 6.89 -0.69 -15.70
C ARG A 56 5.57 -1.16 -15.11
N ILE A 57 5.51 -2.38 -14.57
CA ILE A 57 4.31 -2.96 -13.98
C ILE A 57 4.47 -3.01 -12.47
N ALA A 58 3.49 -2.47 -11.75
CA ALA A 58 3.35 -2.60 -10.31
C ALA A 58 2.03 -3.27 -9.96
N ALA A 59 2.08 -4.23 -9.03
CA ALA A 59 0.92 -4.90 -8.45
C ALA A 59 0.97 -4.74 -6.93
N ILE A 60 -0.01 -4.02 -6.39
CA ILE A 60 -0.03 -3.61 -4.98
C ILE A 60 -1.12 -4.41 -4.25
N THR A 61 -0.78 -4.95 -3.07
CA THR A 61 -1.72 -5.69 -2.22
C THR A 61 -1.69 -5.16 -0.78
N PHE A 62 -2.61 -5.62 0.07
CA PHE A 62 -2.68 -5.17 1.47
C PHE A 62 -1.77 -5.96 2.42
N THR A 63 -1.41 -7.20 2.08
CA THR A 63 -0.66 -8.08 3.00
C THR A 63 0.59 -8.65 2.35
N ASN A 64 1.62 -8.87 3.16
CA ASN A 64 2.86 -9.50 2.70
C ASN A 64 2.60 -10.90 2.14
N LYS A 65 1.68 -11.65 2.76
CA LYS A 65 1.25 -12.97 2.28
C LYS A 65 0.66 -12.89 0.87
N ALA A 66 -0.28 -11.96 0.62
CA ALA A 66 -0.88 -11.79 -0.70
C ALA A 66 0.16 -11.35 -1.75
N ALA A 67 1.09 -10.47 -1.38
CA ALA A 67 2.20 -10.08 -2.26
C ALA A 67 3.10 -11.27 -2.60
N ALA A 68 3.47 -12.10 -1.61
CA ALA A 68 4.28 -13.30 -1.82
C ALA A 68 3.57 -14.32 -2.73
N GLU A 69 2.33 -14.66 -2.43
CA GLU A 69 1.51 -15.57 -3.25
C GLU A 69 1.36 -15.06 -4.69
N MET A 70 1.17 -13.74 -4.87
CA MET A 70 1.07 -13.15 -6.20
C MET A 70 2.39 -13.21 -6.97
N ARG A 71 3.54 -13.01 -6.31
CA ARG A 71 4.87 -13.19 -6.93
C ARG A 71 5.08 -14.62 -7.39
N GLU A 72 4.74 -15.61 -6.55
CA GLU A 72 4.85 -17.02 -6.91
C GLU A 72 3.98 -17.37 -8.11
N ARG A 73 2.71 -16.94 -8.09
CA ARG A 73 1.79 -17.17 -9.21
C ARG A 73 2.25 -16.49 -10.50
N ALA A 74 2.73 -15.25 -10.40
CA ALA A 74 3.31 -14.55 -11.55
C ALA A 74 4.54 -15.30 -12.08
N LYS A 75 5.47 -15.72 -11.20
CA LYS A 75 6.65 -16.51 -11.59
C LYS A 75 6.28 -17.79 -12.32
N SER A 76 5.24 -18.50 -11.87
CA SER A 76 4.76 -19.72 -12.55
C SER A 76 4.17 -19.44 -13.94
N LEU A 77 3.65 -18.23 -14.20
CA LEU A 77 3.01 -17.88 -15.48
C LEU A 77 3.97 -17.21 -16.48
N ILE A 78 4.85 -16.33 -16.02
CA ILE A 78 5.73 -15.50 -16.88
C ILE A 78 7.23 -15.75 -16.66
N GLY A 79 7.58 -16.71 -15.80
CA GLY A 79 8.96 -17.13 -15.58
C GLY A 79 9.85 -16.03 -15.02
N ARG A 80 11.03 -15.86 -15.63
CA ARG A 80 12.07 -14.90 -15.17
C ARG A 80 11.58 -13.46 -15.14
N ALA A 81 10.67 -13.07 -16.05
CA ALA A 81 10.14 -11.72 -16.12
C ALA A 81 9.39 -11.30 -14.82
N ALA A 82 8.89 -12.26 -14.02
CA ALA A 82 8.24 -11.94 -12.75
C ALA A 82 9.15 -11.25 -11.74
N GLY A 83 10.48 -11.47 -11.81
CA GLY A 83 11.44 -10.84 -10.91
C GLY A 83 11.57 -9.33 -11.10
N GLU A 84 11.22 -8.83 -12.28
CA GLU A 84 11.26 -7.41 -12.61
C GLU A 84 9.95 -6.67 -12.33
N VAL A 85 8.84 -7.40 -12.17
CA VAL A 85 7.53 -6.82 -11.83
C VAL A 85 7.52 -6.41 -10.36
N LEU A 86 7.13 -5.17 -10.08
CA LEU A 86 7.00 -4.69 -8.72
C LEU A 86 5.72 -5.22 -8.06
N VAL A 87 5.79 -6.38 -7.43
CA VAL A 87 4.71 -6.88 -6.57
C VAL A 87 5.04 -6.52 -5.12
N CYS A 88 4.20 -5.77 -4.42
CA CYS A 88 4.49 -5.31 -3.05
C CYS A 88 3.23 -4.89 -2.28
N THR A 89 3.38 -4.53 -1.01
CA THR A 89 2.33 -3.87 -0.24
C THR A 89 2.39 -2.35 -0.40
N PHE A 90 1.32 -1.64 -0.02
CA PHE A 90 1.34 -0.17 0.05
C PHE A 90 2.51 0.36 0.89
N HIS A 91 2.73 -0.21 2.08
CA HIS A 91 3.83 0.19 2.95
C HIS A 91 5.20 -0.08 2.31
N ALA A 92 5.40 -1.26 1.70
CA ALA A 92 6.66 -1.57 1.03
C ALA A 92 6.94 -0.64 -0.17
N LEU A 93 5.89 -0.25 -0.90
CA LEU A 93 6.00 0.76 -1.96
C LEU A 93 6.39 2.12 -1.39
N GLY A 94 5.70 2.59 -0.35
CA GLY A 94 5.99 3.86 0.30
C GLY A 94 7.41 3.95 0.84
N VAL A 95 7.86 2.91 1.55
CA VAL A 95 9.25 2.81 2.03
C VAL A 95 10.23 2.85 0.85
N ARG A 96 9.98 2.09 -0.23
CA ARG A 96 10.86 2.11 -1.41
C ARG A 96 10.98 3.51 -2.01
N MET A 97 9.87 4.23 -2.17
CA MET A 97 9.88 5.61 -2.68
C MET A 97 10.63 6.55 -1.75
N MET A 98 10.38 6.48 -0.45
CA MET A 98 11.06 7.32 0.55
C MET A 98 12.57 7.01 0.65
N ARG A 99 12.97 5.75 0.48
CA ARG A 99 14.38 5.36 0.43
C ARG A 99 15.10 5.89 -0.80
N GLN A 100 14.40 5.96 -1.92
CA GLN A 100 14.97 6.38 -3.20
C GLN A 100 15.08 7.91 -3.28
N ASP A 101 14.00 8.62 -2.92
CA ASP A 101 13.86 10.05 -3.21
C ASP A 101 13.64 10.91 -1.95
N GLY A 102 13.55 10.32 -0.75
CA GLY A 102 13.21 11.03 0.48
C GLY A 102 14.19 12.11 0.93
N ALA A 103 15.41 12.14 0.37
CA ALA A 103 16.39 13.18 0.65
C ALA A 103 15.86 14.59 0.31
N VAL A 104 14.98 14.72 -0.69
CA VAL A 104 14.35 16.01 -1.04
C VAL A 104 13.39 16.52 0.05
N LEU A 105 12.98 15.63 0.95
CA LEU A 105 12.15 15.92 2.12
C LEU A 105 12.99 16.02 3.41
N GLY A 106 14.32 15.99 3.31
CA GLY A 106 15.23 15.98 4.46
C GLY A 106 15.35 14.62 5.16
N LEU A 107 14.78 13.54 4.61
CA LEU A 107 14.88 12.21 5.21
C LEU A 107 16.25 11.58 4.98
N LYS A 108 16.79 10.95 6.02
CA LYS A 108 18.00 10.13 5.91
C LYS A 108 17.71 8.86 5.10
N PRO A 109 18.62 8.41 4.21
CA PRO A 109 18.39 7.21 3.40
C PRO A 109 18.11 5.94 4.22
N GLN A 110 18.61 5.85 5.47
CA GLN A 110 18.35 4.74 6.39
C GLN A 110 17.51 5.14 7.63
N PHE A 111 16.55 6.07 7.50
CA PHE A 111 15.51 6.35 8.54
C PHE A 111 14.92 5.08 9.18
N SER A 112 14.64 5.10 10.48
CA SER A 112 14.02 3.98 11.19
C SER A 112 12.50 3.93 10.96
N ILE A 113 11.93 2.73 10.91
CA ILE A 113 10.48 2.52 10.91
C ILE A 113 10.10 2.10 12.31
N LEU A 114 9.32 2.93 12.99
CA LEU A 114 8.86 2.68 14.35
C LEU A 114 7.73 1.65 14.35
N ASP A 115 7.74 0.77 15.35
CA ASP A 115 6.62 -0.13 15.60
C ASP A 115 5.55 0.52 16.50
N ALA A 116 4.51 -0.24 16.84
CA ALA A 116 3.41 0.29 17.64
C ALA A 116 3.81 0.63 19.09
N ASP A 117 4.77 -0.10 19.65
CA ASP A 117 5.22 0.08 21.03
C ASP A 117 6.16 1.28 21.13
N ASP A 118 7.06 1.46 20.15
CA ASP A 118 7.87 2.67 19.99
C ASP A 118 6.98 3.91 19.93
N VAL A 119 5.96 3.89 19.08
CA VAL A 119 5.01 5.01 18.92
C VAL A 119 4.24 5.25 20.22
N THR A 120 3.78 4.20 20.90
CA THR A 120 3.09 4.32 22.19
C THR A 120 3.99 5.00 23.22
N SER A 121 5.26 4.62 23.27
CA SER A 121 6.26 5.20 24.17
C SER A 121 6.46 6.70 23.91
N ILE A 122 6.64 7.08 22.65
CA ILE A 122 6.83 8.51 22.30
C ILE A 122 5.58 9.33 22.64
N LEU A 123 4.39 8.78 22.39
CA LEU A 123 3.13 9.48 22.67
C LEU A 123 2.90 9.70 24.16
N LYS A 124 3.27 8.74 25.02
CA LYS A 124 3.28 8.92 26.49
C LYS A 124 4.07 10.16 26.88
N ASP A 125 5.28 10.27 26.36
CA ASP A 125 6.18 11.39 26.63
C ASP A 125 5.67 12.70 26.01
N CYS A 126 4.97 12.68 24.87
CA CYS A 126 4.41 13.88 24.23
C CYS A 126 3.17 14.43 24.97
N GLY A 127 2.33 13.52 25.47
CA GLY A 127 1.10 13.83 26.19
C GLY A 127 1.26 13.90 27.71
N GLY A 128 2.44 13.61 28.25
CA GLY A 128 2.70 13.66 29.69
C GLY A 128 1.93 12.61 30.49
N SER A 129 1.72 11.42 29.92
CA SER A 129 1.00 10.32 30.58
C SER A 129 1.88 9.08 30.67
N THR A 130 1.79 8.34 31.77
CA THR A 130 2.44 7.02 31.93
C THR A 130 1.52 5.86 31.54
N ASP A 131 0.22 6.13 31.34
CA ASP A 131 -0.78 5.12 31.01
C ASP A 131 -0.71 4.70 29.53
N ALA A 132 -0.54 3.40 29.30
CA ALA A 132 -0.50 2.83 27.95
C ALA A 132 -1.86 2.83 27.27
N ALA A 133 -2.96 2.70 28.01
CA ALA A 133 -4.30 2.68 27.40
C ALA A 133 -4.63 4.05 26.81
N THR A 134 -4.37 5.12 27.56
CA THR A 134 -4.51 6.50 27.12
C THR A 134 -3.63 6.80 25.89
N ALA A 135 -2.34 6.43 25.92
CA ALA A 135 -1.44 6.68 24.78
C ALA A 135 -1.87 5.91 23.51
N ARG A 136 -2.39 4.68 23.67
CA ARG A 136 -2.96 3.93 22.54
C ARG A 136 -4.20 4.62 21.98
N GLN A 137 -5.07 5.17 22.83
CA GLN A 137 -6.23 5.94 22.34
C GLN A 137 -5.78 7.12 21.48
N TRP A 138 -4.75 7.86 21.89
CA TRP A 138 -4.16 8.92 21.07
C TRP A 138 -3.60 8.38 19.75
N GLN A 139 -2.86 7.26 19.80
CA GLN A 139 -2.31 6.60 18.61
C GLN A 139 -3.39 6.22 17.59
N TRP A 140 -4.54 5.69 18.06
CA TRP A 140 -5.68 5.35 17.19
C TRP A 140 -6.25 6.59 16.50
N THR A 141 -6.46 7.67 17.24
CA THR A 141 -6.99 8.93 16.69
C THR A 141 -6.01 9.55 15.68
N ILE A 142 -4.71 9.58 16.01
CA ILE A 142 -3.66 10.08 15.11
C ILE A 142 -3.57 9.21 13.85
N SER A 143 -3.64 7.89 13.99
CA SER A 143 -3.64 6.94 12.86
C SER A 143 -4.83 7.19 11.93
N ARG A 144 -6.03 7.43 12.48
CA ARG A 144 -7.23 7.80 11.70
C ARG A 144 -6.99 9.07 10.88
N TRP A 145 -6.46 10.13 11.49
CA TRP A 145 -6.17 11.38 10.78
C TRP A 145 -5.09 11.22 9.71
N LYS A 146 -4.02 10.47 9.98
CA LYS A 146 -2.99 10.16 8.99
C LYS A 146 -3.55 9.37 7.79
N ASN A 147 -4.47 8.44 8.02
CA ASN A 147 -5.17 7.72 6.94
C ASN A 147 -6.08 8.62 6.10
N MET A 148 -6.55 9.74 6.67
CA MET A 148 -7.28 10.79 5.94
C MET A 148 -6.36 11.80 5.24
N GLY A 149 -5.03 11.68 5.43
CA GLY A 149 -4.05 12.61 4.87
C GLY A 149 -3.92 13.93 5.63
N LEU A 150 -4.39 13.99 6.88
CA LEU A 150 -4.30 15.20 7.70
C LEU A 150 -2.96 15.29 8.43
N ASN A 151 -2.39 16.50 8.48
CA ASN A 151 -1.31 16.85 9.41
C ASN A 151 -1.87 17.37 10.76
N ALA A 152 -1.00 17.60 11.75
CA ALA A 152 -1.44 18.04 13.09
C ALA A 152 -2.25 19.35 13.08
N ALA A 153 -1.86 20.34 12.28
CA ALA A 153 -2.57 21.61 12.18
C ALA A 153 -3.97 21.46 11.56
N GLN A 154 -4.10 20.63 10.52
CA GLN A 154 -5.38 20.31 9.90
C GLN A 154 -6.28 19.49 10.84
N ALA A 155 -5.70 18.58 11.61
CA ALA A 155 -6.42 17.82 12.62
C ALA A 155 -6.95 18.72 13.74
N GLU A 156 -6.16 19.69 14.22
CA GLU A 156 -6.62 20.65 15.24
C GLU A 156 -7.75 21.54 14.70
N ALA A 157 -7.65 22.00 13.45
CA ALA A 157 -8.68 22.81 12.81
C ALA A 157 -10.00 22.07 12.58
N GLN A 158 -9.96 20.74 12.45
CA GLN A 158 -11.12 19.88 12.21
C GLN A 158 -11.61 19.14 13.48
N ALA A 159 -10.98 19.39 14.63
CA ALA A 159 -11.30 18.69 15.87
C ALA A 159 -12.76 18.92 16.29
N ALA A 160 -13.47 17.82 16.54
CA ALA A 160 -14.89 17.84 16.89
C ALA A 160 -15.14 18.32 18.34
N ASP A 161 -14.18 18.08 19.23
CA ASP A 161 -14.27 18.41 20.65
C ASP A 161 -12.89 18.77 21.24
N ASP A 162 -12.89 19.14 22.52
CA ASP A 162 -11.66 19.54 23.22
C ASP A 162 -10.67 18.39 23.40
N ASN A 163 -11.17 17.15 23.48
CA ASN A 163 -10.31 15.97 23.56
C ASN A 163 -9.55 15.78 22.24
N GLU A 164 -10.21 15.88 21.09
CA GLU A 164 -9.54 15.86 19.78
C GLU A 164 -8.55 17.02 19.62
N ARG A 165 -8.87 18.23 20.10
CA ARG A 165 -7.92 19.35 20.10
C ARG A 165 -6.66 19.04 20.90
N ILE A 166 -6.80 18.41 22.08
CA ILE A 166 -5.66 17.97 22.89
C ILE A 166 -4.83 16.94 22.12
N ILE A 167 -5.48 15.94 21.50
CA ILE A 167 -4.77 14.90 20.73
C ILE A 167 -4.04 15.49 19.52
N ALA A 168 -4.62 16.48 18.83
CA ALA A 168 -3.96 17.15 17.70
C ALA A 168 -2.69 17.90 18.15
N ARG A 169 -2.71 18.53 19.33
CA ARG A 169 -1.51 19.14 19.92
C ARG A 169 -0.45 18.11 20.32
N ILE A 170 -0.88 16.94 20.81
CA ILE A 170 0.01 15.80 21.08
C ILE A 170 0.62 15.30 19.75
N MET A 171 -0.16 15.24 18.68
CA MET A 171 0.31 14.87 17.34
C MET A 171 1.39 15.82 16.83
N ALA A 172 1.24 17.14 17.01
CA ALA A 172 2.25 18.12 16.63
C ALA A 172 3.60 17.85 17.34
N ARG A 173 3.57 17.67 18.67
CA ARG A 173 4.77 17.33 19.47
C ARG A 173 5.37 15.99 19.07
N TYR A 174 4.53 15.03 18.71
CA TYR A 174 4.96 13.72 18.22
C TYR A 174 5.71 13.86 16.90
N GLU A 175 5.18 14.62 15.94
CA GLU A 175 5.80 14.85 14.64
C GLU A 175 7.15 15.58 14.75
N GLU A 176 7.27 16.56 15.65
CA GLU A 176 8.54 17.24 15.96
C GLU A 176 9.63 16.29 16.48
N ARG A 177 9.25 15.19 17.15
CA ARG A 177 10.23 14.19 17.64
C ARG A 177 10.66 13.18 16.58
N LEU A 178 10.00 13.13 15.42
CA LEU A 178 10.33 12.22 14.33
C LEU A 178 11.35 12.80 13.35
N THR A 179 11.64 14.11 13.43
CA THR A 179 12.64 14.82 12.61
C THR A 179 14.00 14.82 13.29
#